data_AF-A0A730NSI3-F1
#
_entry.id   AF-A0A730NSI3-F1
#
_cell.length_a   1.000
_cell.length_b   1.000
_cell.length_c   1.000
_cell.angle_alpha   90.00
_cell.angle_beta   90.00
_cell.angle_gamma   90.00
#
_symmetry.space_group_name_H-M   'P 1'
#
loop_
_entity.id
_entity.type
_entity.pdbx_description
1 polymer ?
#
loop_
_entity_poly.entity_id
_entity_poly.type
_entity_poly.pdbx_seq_one_letter_code
_entity_poly.pdbx_strand_id
1 'polypeptide(L)'
;MLLIYTGSYPDDKCGVGDYVYNLNQEIKKNYTVNVVKLSLFELIYKIVSNRKIIKLINIQYPSIGFSTNKIAAFKPHVAFILAKLVGLKTSITLHEFSSLSKRAQYFLKIFKLADYIIFTTQYEKNIGEKTLFNSA
;
A
#
# COMPACT_ATOMS: atom_id res chain seq x y z
N MET A 1 2.23 -15.02 -7.29
CA MET A 1 3.20 -14.02 -6.82
C MET A 1 2.46 -12.87 -6.14
N LEU A 2 3.01 -12.35 -5.04
CA LEU A 2 2.55 -11.11 -4.40
C LEU A 2 3.52 -9.99 -4.74
N LEU A 3 2.99 -8.79 -4.97
CA LEU A 3 3.77 -7.58 -5.19
C LEU A 3 3.50 -6.62 -4.04
N ILE A 4 4.51 -6.23 -3.27
CA ILE A 4 4.39 -5.24 -2.20
C ILE A 4 4.94 -3.92 -2.72
N TYR A 5 4.13 -2.87 -2.72
CA TYR A 5 4.57 -1.51 -3.01
C TYR A 5 4.63 -0.71 -1.71
N THR A 6 5.82 -0.19 -1.39
CA THR A 6 6.07 0.53 -0.14
C THR A 6 6.95 1.75 -0.40
N GLY A 7 6.85 2.77 0.45
CA GLY A 7 7.78 3.89 0.41
C GLY A 7 8.99 3.66 1.33
N SER A 8 8.97 2.63 2.16
CA SER A 8 10.03 2.34 3.13
C SER A 8 10.29 0.84 3.22
N TYR A 9 11.57 0.47 3.19
CA TYR A 9 12.06 -0.90 3.34
C TYR A 9 13.52 -0.82 3.81
N PRO A 10 14.04 -1.80 4.57
CA PRO A 10 15.41 -1.75 5.08
C PRO A 10 16.44 -1.35 4.01
N ASP A 11 17.41 -0.49 4.32
CA ASP A 11 17.85 -0.02 5.66
C ASP A 11 17.20 1.30 6.16
N ASP A 12 16.04 1.71 5.62
CA ASP A 12 15.36 2.93 6.09
C ASP A 12 14.91 2.77 7.56
N LYS A 13 15.34 3.65 8.47
CA LYS A 13 14.87 3.68 9.88
C LYS A 13 13.40 4.13 9.97
N CYS A 14 12.46 3.20 9.76
CA CYS A 14 11.03 3.46 9.77
C CYS A 14 10.25 2.21 10.19
N GLY A 15 9.32 2.34 11.14
CA GLY A 15 8.52 1.21 11.62
C GLY A 15 7.70 0.52 10.52
N VAL A 16 7.26 1.25 9.49
CA VAL A 16 6.62 0.65 8.31
C VAL A 16 7.62 -0.20 7.51
N GLY A 17 8.88 0.21 7.43
CA GLY A 17 9.94 -0.58 6.80
C GLY A 17 10.16 -1.91 7.50
N ASP A 18 10.28 -1.89 8.83
CA ASP A 18 10.43 -3.11 9.66
C ASP A 18 9.22 -4.02 9.55
N TYR A 19 8.01 -3.45 9.58
CA TYR A 19 6.76 -4.18 9.37
C TYR A 19 6.76 -4.89 8.02
N VAL A 20 7.09 -4.19 6.93
CA VAL A 20 7.10 -4.77 5.58
C VAL A 20 8.19 -5.84 5.44
N TYR A 21 9.35 -5.65 6.07
CA TYR A 21 10.40 -6.66 6.10
C TYR A 21 9.92 -7.95 6.76
N ASN A 22 9.37 -7.87 7.98
CA ASN A 22 8.88 -9.03 8.72
C ASN A 22 7.73 -9.72 7.96
N LEU A 23 6.78 -8.94 7.44
CA LEU A 23 5.69 -9.46 6.61
C LEU A 23 6.22 -10.20 5.37
N ASN A 24 7.21 -9.63 4.70
CA ASN A 24 7.83 -10.25 3.54
C ASN A 24 8.56 -11.55 3.89
N GLN A 25 9.29 -11.62 5.01
CA GLN A 25 9.95 -12.85 5.45
C GLN A 25 8.94 -13.97 5.72
N GLU A 26 7.82 -13.66 6.37
CA GLU A 26 6.79 -14.65 6.68
C GLU A 26 6.06 -15.14 5.41
N ILE A 27 5.68 -14.25 4.50
CA ILE A 27 4.98 -14.63 3.27
C ILE A 27 5.92 -15.42 2.34
N LYS A 28 7.21 -15.08 2.28
CA LYS A 28 8.20 -15.74 1.41
C LYS A 28 8.40 -17.22 1.72
N LYS A 29 8.05 -17.68 2.92
CA LYS A 29 8.07 -19.11 3.28
C LYS A 29 7.17 -19.95 2.38
N ASN A 30 6.07 -19.38 1.88
CA ASN A 30 5.05 -20.11 1.12
C ASN A 30 4.76 -19.52 -0.27
N TYR A 31 5.17 -18.28 -0.55
CA TYR A 31 4.83 -17.58 -1.78
C TYR A 31 6.00 -16.77 -2.34
N THR A 32 6.05 -16.61 -3.66
CA THR A 32 6.93 -15.62 -4.28
C THR A 32 6.45 -14.20 -3.99
N VAL A 33 7.31 -13.39 -3.37
CA VAL A 33 7.05 -11.98 -3.06
C VAL A 33 8.11 -11.09 -3.68
N ASN A 34 7.68 -10.06 -4.42
CA ASN A 34 8.52 -8.97 -4.87
C ASN A 34 8.16 -7.71 -4.09
N VAL A 35 9.16 -7.01 -3.56
CA VAL A 35 9.00 -5.72 -2.90
C VAL A 35 9.55 -4.64 -3.82
N VAL A 36 8.75 -3.62 -4.09
CA VAL A 36 9.15 -2.44 -4.89
C VAL A 36 9.09 -1.22 -3.98
N LYS A 37 10.24 -0.56 -3.79
CA LYS A 37 10.37 0.63 -2.95
C LYS A 37 10.34 1.90 -3.80
N LEU A 38 9.36 2.79 -3.58
CA LEU A 38 9.22 4.13 -4.18
C LEU A 38 9.16 4.26 -5.71
N SER A 39 9.68 3.31 -6.48
CA SER A 39 9.82 3.39 -7.93
C SER A 39 8.53 2.94 -8.62
N LEU A 40 7.78 3.89 -9.16
CA LEU A 40 6.63 3.58 -10.02
C LEU A 40 7.07 2.91 -11.33
N PHE A 41 8.24 3.27 -11.85
CA PHE A 41 8.77 2.65 -13.07
C PHE A 41 9.05 1.16 -12.86
N GLU A 42 9.72 0.81 -11.76
CA GLU A 42 9.95 -0.59 -11.41
C GLU A 42 8.64 -1.32 -11.15
N LEU A 43 7.68 -0.67 -10.47
CA LEU A 43 6.37 -1.24 -10.24
C LEU A 43 5.66 -1.57 -11.57
N ILE A 44 5.62 -0.61 -12.49
CA ILE A 44 5.02 -0.78 -13.82
C ILE A 44 5.72 -1.90 -14.57
N TYR A 45 7.05 -1.91 -14.59
CA TYR A 45 7.83 -2.97 -15.22
C TYR A 45 7.47 -4.35 -14.66
N LYS A 46 7.44 -4.51 -13.32
CA LYS A 46 7.06 -5.78 -12.69
C LYS A 46 5.63 -6.18 -13.01
N ILE A 47 4.69 -5.23 -13.02
CA ILE A 47 3.29 -5.49 -13.39
C ILE A 47 3.19 -5.97 -14.84
N VAL A 48 3.81 -5.27 -15.78
CA VAL A 48 3.74 -5.60 -17.21
C VAL A 48 4.42 -6.94 -17.48
N SER A 49 5.64 -7.14 -16.97
CA SER A 49 6.43 -8.36 -17.21
C SER A 49 5.84 -9.61 -16.55
N ASN A 50 5.04 -9.47 -15.48
CA ASN A 50 4.58 -10.61 -14.67
C ASN A 50 3.05 -10.64 -14.48
N ARG A 51 2.28 -9.90 -15.29
CA ARG A 51 0.84 -9.71 -15.08
C ARG A 51 0.08 -11.00 -14.80
N LYS A 52 0.33 -12.05 -15.60
CA LYS A 52 -0.41 -13.33 -15.52
C LYS A 52 -0.20 -14.09 -14.21
N ILE A 53 0.91 -13.85 -13.49
CA ILE A 53 1.27 -14.58 -12.27
C ILE A 53 1.11 -13.75 -10.99
N ILE A 54 0.90 -12.44 -11.11
CA ILE A 54 0.58 -11.56 -9.98
C ILE A 54 -0.83 -11.89 -9.51
N LYS A 55 -0.94 -12.34 -8.26
CA LYS A 55 -2.23 -12.67 -7.63
C LYS A 55 -2.82 -11.48 -6.87
N LEU A 56 -1.95 -10.63 -6.33
CA LEU A 56 -2.32 -9.52 -5.47
C LEU A 56 -1.19 -8.50 -5.48
N ILE A 57 -1.52 -7.21 -5.57
CA ILE A 57 -0.64 -6.13 -5.14
C ILE A 57 -1.10 -5.65 -3.76
N ASN A 58 -0.17 -5.54 -2.81
CA ASN A 58 -0.39 -4.93 -1.52
C ASN A 58 0.36 -3.60 -1.45
N ILE A 59 -0.34 -2.49 -1.18
CA ILE A 59 0.23 -1.16 -1.08
C ILE A 59 0.27 -0.76 0.39
N GLN A 60 1.45 -0.34 0.85
CA GLN A 60 1.71 0.07 2.23
C GLN A 60 1.61 1.58 2.32
N TYR A 61 0.66 2.11 3.09
CA TYR A 61 0.40 3.55 3.15
C TYR A 61 -0.05 3.99 4.55
N PRO A 62 0.27 5.21 5.00
CA PRO A 62 1.40 6.02 4.58
C PRO A 62 2.72 5.33 4.96
N SER A 63 3.82 5.78 4.38
CA SER A 63 5.16 5.44 4.86
C SER A 63 6.06 6.66 4.69
N ILE A 64 7.16 6.75 5.45
CA ILE A 64 7.97 7.98 5.48
C ILE A 64 8.57 8.32 4.11
N GLY A 65 8.88 7.33 3.27
CA GLY A 65 9.36 7.60 1.92
C GLY A 65 8.32 8.30 1.02
N PHE A 66 7.02 8.09 1.27
CA PHE A 66 5.96 8.80 0.56
C PHE A 66 5.72 10.21 1.09
N SER A 67 6.15 10.56 2.31
CA SER A 67 6.02 11.92 2.84
C SER A 67 7.17 12.86 2.44
N THR A 68 8.15 12.40 1.65
CA THR A 68 9.32 13.21 1.25
C THR A 68 8.97 14.43 0.41
N ASN A 69 7.96 14.33 -0.45
CA ASN A 69 7.41 15.44 -1.22
C ASN A 69 5.99 15.12 -1.73
N LYS A 70 5.31 16.14 -2.28
CA LYS A 70 3.94 16.00 -2.80
C LYS A 70 3.82 14.92 -3.88
N ILE A 71 4.82 14.78 -4.75
CA ILE A 71 4.81 13.77 -5.83
C ILE A 71 4.88 12.38 -5.24
N ALA A 72 5.80 12.16 -4.29
CA ALA A 72 5.95 10.89 -3.58
C ALA A 72 4.66 10.50 -2.84
N ALA A 73 3.95 11.46 -2.25
CA ALA A 73 2.71 11.22 -1.51
C ALA A 73 1.56 10.67 -2.36
N PHE A 74 1.56 10.98 -3.67
CA PHE A 74 0.55 10.50 -4.63
C PHE A 74 0.94 9.21 -5.35
N LYS A 75 2.20 8.76 -5.27
CA LYS A 75 2.61 7.50 -5.91
C LYS A 75 1.77 6.28 -5.50
N PRO A 76 1.36 6.11 -4.23
CA PRO A 76 0.49 5.02 -3.81
C PRO A 76 -0.88 5.04 -4.51
N HIS A 77 -1.45 6.23 -4.73
CA HIS A 77 -2.69 6.42 -5.48
C HIS A 77 -2.51 6.04 -6.95
N VAL A 78 -1.41 6.47 -7.58
CA VAL A 78 -1.08 6.08 -8.96
C VAL A 78 -0.90 4.57 -9.08
N ALA A 79 -0.14 3.95 -8.17
CA ALA A 79 0.06 2.51 -8.11
C ALA A 79 -1.27 1.75 -7.99
N PHE A 80 -2.17 2.24 -7.12
CA PHE A 80 -3.50 1.67 -6.94
C PHE A 80 -4.34 1.75 -8.22
N ILE A 81 -4.44 2.93 -8.83
CA ILE A 81 -5.22 3.14 -10.05
C ILE A 81 -4.69 2.25 -11.18
N LEU A 82 -3.37 2.21 -11.38
CA LEU A 82 -2.73 1.34 -12.38
C LEU A 82 -3.09 -0.13 -12.14
N ALA A 83 -3.01 -0.61 -10.90
CA ALA A 83 -3.34 -1.98 -10.56
C ALA A 83 -4.81 -2.32 -10.85
N LYS A 84 -5.76 -1.43 -10.53
CA LYS A 84 -7.18 -1.63 -10.87
C LYS A 84 -7.40 -1.63 -12.37
N LEU A 85 -6.78 -0.71 -13.12
CA LEU A 85 -6.90 -0.62 -14.58
C LEU A 85 -6.41 -1.89 -15.29
N VAL A 86 -5.35 -2.51 -14.78
CA VAL A 86 -4.84 -3.78 -15.37
C VAL A 86 -5.57 -5.03 -14.85
N GLY A 87 -6.59 -4.86 -14.00
CA GLY A 87 -7.43 -5.94 -13.46
C GLY A 87 -6.77 -6.77 -12.37
N LEU A 88 -5.77 -6.23 -11.66
CA LEU A 88 -5.14 -6.92 -10.53
C LEU A 88 -5.98 -6.77 -9.25
N LYS A 89 -6.00 -7.82 -8.42
CA LYS A 89 -6.50 -7.69 -7.04
C LYS A 89 -5.59 -6.76 -6.26
N THR A 90 -6.20 -5.92 -5.44
CA THR A 90 -5.56 -4.86 -4.68
C THR A 90 -5.84 -5.02 -3.19
N SER A 91 -4.79 -4.91 -2.40
CA SER A 91 -4.86 -4.82 -0.95
C SER A 91 -4.14 -3.55 -0.51
N ILE A 92 -4.71 -2.80 0.43
CA ILE A 92 -4.08 -1.60 0.99
C ILE A 92 -3.90 -1.81 2.48
N THR A 93 -2.67 -1.68 2.98
CA THR A 93 -2.38 -1.66 4.42
C THR A 93 -2.27 -0.22 4.87
N LEU A 94 -3.18 0.22 5.75
CA LEU A 94 -3.23 1.55 6.31
C LEU A 94 -2.54 1.58 7.69
N HIS A 95 -1.39 2.27 7.75
CA HIS A 95 -0.60 2.50 8.96
C HIS A 95 -1.01 3.82 9.61
N GLU A 96 -1.26 3.83 10.91
CA GLU A 96 -1.51 5.08 11.67
C GLU A 96 -2.48 6.05 10.95
N PHE A 97 -3.59 5.51 10.42
CA PHE A 97 -4.57 6.27 9.65
C PHE A 97 -5.13 7.46 10.44
N SER A 98 -5.35 7.27 11.74
CA SER A 98 -5.82 8.30 12.66
C SER A 98 -4.87 9.51 12.76
N SER A 99 -3.56 9.29 12.56
CA SER A 99 -2.51 10.34 12.58
C SER A 99 -2.46 11.19 11.31
N LEU A 100 -3.15 10.77 10.23
CA LEU A 100 -3.17 11.52 8.98
C LEU A 100 -4.02 12.78 9.10
N SER A 101 -3.61 13.86 8.42
CA SER A 101 -4.43 15.07 8.29
C SER A 101 -5.78 14.77 7.63
N LYS A 102 -6.83 15.54 7.96
CA LYS A 102 -8.16 15.40 7.33
C LYS A 102 -8.11 15.45 5.80
N ARG A 103 -7.21 16.27 5.23
CA ARG A 103 -6.99 16.34 3.77
C ARG A 103 -6.40 15.04 3.23
N ALA A 104 -5.40 14.47 3.90
CA ALA A 104 -4.83 13.19 3.49
C ALA A 104 -5.87 12.07 3.59
N GLN A 105 -6.61 11.99 4.70
CA GLN A 105 -7.70 11.02 4.88
C GLN A 105 -8.76 11.12 3.76
N TYR A 106 -9.10 12.33 3.31
CA TYR A 106 -10.00 12.53 2.17
C TYR A 106 -9.48 11.89 0.88
N PHE A 107 -8.20 12.08 0.54
CA PHE A 107 -7.61 11.45 -0.64
C PHE A 107 -7.52 9.93 -0.54
N LEU A 108 -7.54 9.36 0.67
CA LEU A 108 -7.59 7.90 0.87
C LEU A 108 -8.95 7.28 0.59
N LYS A 109 -10.01 8.06 0.43
CA LYS A 109 -11.34 7.53 0.06
C LYS A 109 -11.31 6.75 -1.25
N ILE A 110 -10.35 7.00 -2.15
CA ILE A 110 -10.18 6.19 -3.38
C ILE A 110 -9.88 4.72 -3.06
N PHE A 111 -9.18 4.45 -1.95
CA PHE A 111 -8.80 3.10 -1.53
C PHE A 111 -9.99 2.27 -1.04
N LYS A 112 -11.19 2.86 -0.86
CA LYS A 112 -12.43 2.10 -0.61
C LYS A 112 -12.77 1.13 -1.74
N LEU A 113 -12.21 1.33 -2.93
CA LEU A 113 -12.37 0.46 -4.11
C LEU A 113 -11.36 -0.70 -4.15
N ALA A 114 -10.47 -0.79 -3.15
CA ALA A 114 -9.56 -1.91 -3.00
C ALA A 114 -10.34 -3.18 -2.66
N ASP A 115 -9.83 -4.32 -3.11
CA ASP A 115 -10.44 -5.62 -2.82
C ASP A 115 -10.28 -5.99 -1.33
N TYR A 116 -9.20 -5.50 -0.70
CA TYR A 116 -8.96 -5.65 0.73
C TYR A 116 -8.36 -4.38 1.33
N ILE A 117 -8.83 -3.98 2.51
CA ILE A 117 -8.21 -2.92 3.32
C ILE A 117 -7.81 -3.53 4.65
N ILE A 118 -6.54 -3.35 5.03
CA ILE A 118 -5.94 -3.86 6.25
C ILE A 118 -5.62 -2.67 7.14
N PHE A 119 -6.04 -2.73 8.39
CA PHE A 119 -5.64 -1.79 9.44
C PHE A 119 -4.74 -2.50 10.43
N THR A 120 -3.75 -1.80 10.97
CA THR A 120 -2.77 -2.40 11.89
C THR A 120 -3.35 -2.69 13.28
N THR A 121 -4.43 -2.00 13.68
CA THR A 121 -5.11 -2.21 14.96
C THR A 121 -6.62 -2.06 14.83
N GLN A 122 -7.37 -2.57 15.81
CA GLN A 122 -8.82 -2.39 15.86
C GLN A 122 -9.22 -0.91 16.04
N TYR A 123 -8.41 -0.12 16.75
CA TYR A 123 -8.61 1.32 16.89
C TYR A 123 -8.54 2.03 15.53
N GLU A 124 -7.48 1.75 14.76
CA GLU A 124 -7.30 2.30 13.40
C GLU A 124 -8.43 1.86 12.46
N LYS A 125 -8.88 0.60 12.58
CA LYS A 125 -10.01 0.07 11.83
C LYS A 125 -11.29 0.84 12.10
N ASN A 126 -11.65 1.05 13.37
CA ASN A 126 -12.88 1.74 13.74
C ASN A 126 -12.92 3.18 13.18
N ILE A 127 -11.79 3.90 13.25
CA ILE A 127 -11.67 5.26 12.70
C ILE A 127 -11.70 5.23 11.17
N GLY A 128 -10.93 4.33 10.56
CA GLY A 128 -10.85 4.15 9.12
C GLY A 128 -12.19 3.82 8.49
N GLU A 129 -12.95 2.90 9.09
CA GLU A 129 -14.27 2.52 8.59
C GLU A 129 -15.26 3.69 8.64
N LYS A 130 -15.26 4.45 9.75
CA LYS A 130 -16.09 5.65 9.88
C LYS A 130 -15.75 6.69 8.82
N THR A 131 -14.47 6.91 8.53
CA THR A 131 -14.03 7.94 7.58
C THR A 131 -14.17 7.52 6.11
N LEU A 132 -13.86 6.27 5.78
CA LEU A 132 -13.82 5.78 4.40
C LEU A 132 -15.19 5.32 3.88
N PHE A 133 -16.04 4.76 4.75
CA PHE A 133 -17.31 4.16 4.36
C PHE A 133 -18.53 4.94 4.87
N ASN A 134 -18.46 5.55 6.06
CA ASN A 134 -19.61 6.24 6.67
C ASN A 134 -19.62 7.76 6.40
N SER A 135 -19.24 8.18 5.19
CA SER A 135 -19.43 9.56 4.76
C SER A 135 -20.92 9.81 4.54
N ALA A 136 -21.59 10.42 5.52
CA ALA A 136 -22.88 11.07 5.36
C ALA A 136 -22.80 12.18 4.30
#